data_AF-A0A8J6VNU7-F1
#
_entry.id   AF-A0A8J6VNU7-F1
#
_cell.length_a   1.000
_cell.length_b   1.000
_cell.length_c   1.000
_cell.angle_alpha   90.00
_cell.angle_beta   90.00
_cell.angle_gamma   90.00
#
_symmetry.space_group_name_H-M   'P 1'
#
loop_
_entity.id
_entity.type
_entity.pdbx_description
1 polymer ?
#
loop_
_entity_poly.entity_id
_entity_poly.type
_entity_poly.pdbx_seq_one_letter_code
_entity_poly.pdbx_strand_id
1 'polypeptide(L)' 'MASVNPIQLQKHLKGIDYPVDKENLIKHAKGHGADDKLISVLNQLPDKEFETPADVNKAVGKVD' A
#
# COMPACT_ATOMS: atom_id res chain seq x y z
N MET A 1 10.95 -15.44 -5.93
CA MET A 1 9.81 -15.22 -5.00
C MET A 1 9.60 -13.72 -4.94
N ALA A 2 8.51 -13.21 -5.51
CA ALA A 2 8.26 -11.76 -5.60
C ALA A 2 7.81 -11.24 -4.22
N SER A 3 8.76 -10.81 -3.41
CA SER A 3 8.54 -9.96 -2.26
C SER A 3 8.12 -8.59 -2.78
N VAL A 4 7.03 -8.04 -2.25
CA VAL A 4 6.62 -6.66 -2.55
C VAL A 4 7.81 -5.77 -2.22
N ASN A 5 8.41 -5.13 -3.22
CA ASN A 5 9.62 -4.36 -3.00
C ASN A 5 9.24 -3.02 -2.35
N PRO A 6 9.68 -2.75 -1.10
CA PRO A 6 9.33 -1.54 -0.38
C PRO A 6 9.73 -0.27 -1.13
N ILE A 7 10.81 -0.31 -1.91
CA ILE A 7 11.26 0.81 -2.75
C ILE A 7 10.23 1.13 -3.84
N GLN A 8 9.71 0.09 -4.50
CA GLN A 8 8.69 0.25 -5.54
C GLN A 8 7.39 0.73 -4.92
N LEU A 9 6.96 0.13 -3.80
CA LEU A 9 5.77 0.57 -3.07
C LEU A 9 5.84 2.05 -2.71
N GLN A 10 6.93 2.50 -2.10
CA GLN A 10 7.13 3.90 -1.74
C GLN A 10 7.05 4.83 -2.96
N LYS A 11 7.55 4.41 -4.12
CA LYS A 11 7.45 5.19 -5.36
C LYS A 11 6.00 5.30 -5.85
N HIS A 12 5.24 4.21 -5.79
CA HIS A 12 3.83 4.18 -6.21
C HIS A 12 2.91 4.94 -5.27
N LEU A 13 3.25 4.98 -3.97
CA LEU A 13 2.48 5.71 -2.95
C LEU A 13 2.95 7.16 -2.75
N LYS A 14 4.00 7.59 -3.46
CA LYS A 14 4.51 8.96 -3.38
C LYS A 14 3.53 9.89 -4.12
N GLY A 15 2.96 10.86 -3.41
CA GLY A 15 1.99 11.80 -3.99
C GLY A 15 0.53 11.48 -3.68
N ILE A 16 0.26 10.50 -2.81
CA ILE A 16 -1.02 10.41 -2.11
C ILE A 16 -1.12 11.57 -1.11
N ASP A 17 -2.27 12.23 -1.10
CA ASP A 17 -2.68 13.11 -0.02
C ASP A 17 -3.08 12.26 1.18
N TYR A 18 -2.28 12.34 2.23
CA TYR A 18 -2.54 11.68 3.50
C TYR A 18 -3.29 12.63 4.46
N PRO A 19 -4.18 12.12 5.33
CA PRO A 19 -4.52 10.70 5.55
C PRO A 19 -5.37 10.10 4.42
N VAL A 20 -5.23 8.78 4.21
CA VAL A 20 -5.98 8.04 3.19
C VAL A 20 -6.55 6.74 3.76
N ASP A 21 -7.79 6.43 3.41
CA ASP A 21 -8.45 5.17 3.78
C ASP A 21 -7.86 3.98 3.02
N LYS A 22 -8.05 2.77 3.57
CA LYS A 22 -7.65 1.52 2.92
C LYS A 22 -8.19 1.40 1.49
N GLU A 23 -9.47 1.70 1.27
CA GLU A 23 -10.07 1.61 -0.07
C GLU A 23 -9.46 2.60 -1.07
N ASN A 24 -9.28 3.86 -0.65
CA ASN A 24 -8.67 4.89 -1.49
C ASN A 24 -7.21 4.58 -1.80
N LEU A 25 -6.48 4.05 -0.81
CA LEU A 25 -5.13 3.55 -0.96
C LEU A 25 -5.04 2.40 -1.97
N ILE A 26 -5.95 1.42 -1.89
CA ILE A 26 -6.01 0.30 -2.86
C ILE A 26 -6.30 0.81 -4.27
N LYS A 27 -7.28 1.73 -4.42
CA LYS A 27 -7.61 2.33 -5.72
C LYS A 27 -6.41 3.08 -6.31
N HIS A 28 -5.74 3.89 -5.50
CA HIS A 28 -4.58 4.66 -5.93
C HIS A 28 -3.42 3.73 -6.31
N ALA A 29 -3.09 2.76 -5.45
CA ALA A 29 -2.05 1.77 -5.71
C ALA A 29 -2.35 1.01 -7.01
N LYS A 30 -3.58 0.55 -7.21
CA LYS A 30 -4.01 -0.17 -8.43
C LYS A 30 -3.86 0.69 -9.68
N GLY A 31 -4.24 1.97 -9.61
CA GLY A 31 -4.07 2.92 -10.71
C GLY A 31 -2.61 3.24 -11.02
N HIS A 32 -1.73 3.15 -10.03
CA HIS A 32 -0.29 3.38 -10.17
C HIS A 32 0.52 2.13 -10.57
N GLY A 33 -0.14 1.00 -10.88
CA GLY A 33 0.53 -0.22 -11.32
C GLY A 33 1.05 -1.09 -10.16
N ALA A 34 0.42 -1.02 -8.99
CA ALA A 34 0.66 -1.96 -7.91
C ALA A 34 0.37 -3.40 -8.36
N ASP A 35 1.27 -4.31 -7.99
CA ASP A 35 1.09 -5.74 -8.24
C ASP A 35 -0.15 -6.30 -7.53
N ASP A 36 -0.78 -7.32 -8.12
CA ASP A 36 -1.95 -8.00 -7.53
C ASP A 36 -1.67 -8.53 -6.11
N LYS A 37 -0.43 -8.94 -5.85
CA LYS A 37 0.01 -9.38 -4.52
C LYS A 37 -0.04 -8.21 -3.51
N LEU A 38 0.44 -7.04 -3.90
CA LEU A 38 0.36 -5.84 -3.08
C LEU A 38 -1.10 -5.45 -2.83
N ILE A 39 -1.96 -5.47 -3.86
CA ILE A 39 -3.40 -5.21 -3.71
C ILE A 39 -4.06 -6.21 -2.75
N SER A 40 -3.66 -7.49 -2.82
CA SER A 40 -4.17 -8.53 -1.93
C SER A 40 -3.76 -8.29 -0.47
N VAL A 41 -2.50 -7.91 -0.24
CA VAL A 41 -2.02 -7.56 1.11
C VAL A 41 -2.73 -6.30 1.63
N LEU A 42 -2.86 -5.26 0.80
CA LEU A 42 -3.59 -4.04 1.17
C LEU A 42 -5.05 -4.34 1.52
N ASN A 43 -5.70 -5.30 0.85
CA ASN A 43 -7.05 -5.75 1.21
C ASN A 43 -7.12 -6.44 2.57
N GLN A 44 -6.07 -7.19 2.94
CA GLN A 44 -5.95 -7.86 4.23
C GLN A 44 -5.62 -6.92 5.39
N LEU A 45 -5.20 -5.68 5.11
CA LEU A 45 -4.96 -4.70 6.14
C LEU A 45 -6.25 -4.33 6.89
N PRO A 46 -6.13 -3.98 8.18
CA PRO A 46 -7.25 -3.45 8.94
C PRO A 46 -7.79 -2.18 8.27
N ASP A 47 -9.11 -1.97 8.40
CA ASP A 47 -9.77 -0.76 7.93
C ASP A 47 -9.40 0.40 8.84
N LYS A 48 -8.28 1.05 8.50
CA LYS A 48 -7.73 2.21 9.20
C LYS A 48 -7.23 3.23 8.20
N GLU A 49 -7.20 4.47 8.62
CA GLU A 49 -6.52 5.53 7.88
C GLU A 49 -5.01 5.36 8.03
N PHE A 50 -4.32 5.47 6.91
CA PHE A 50 -2.87 5.56 6.88
C PHE A 50 -2.49 7.02 6.79
N GLU A 51 -1.55 7.46 7.63
CA GLU A 51 -1.10 8.84 7.65
C GLU A 51 0.15 9.06 6.77
N THR A 52 0.84 7.97 6.41
CA THR A 52 2.07 8.06 5.63
C THR A 52 2.27 6.84 4.74
N PRO A 53 3.08 6.95 3.66
CA PRO A 53 3.47 5.79 2.85
C PRO A 53 4.29 4.78 3.67
N ALA A 54 4.98 5.27 4.72
CA ALA A 54 5.75 4.44 5.62
C ALA A 54 4.87 3.54 6.48
N ASP A 55 3.70 4.01 6.92
CA ASP A 55 2.74 3.18 7.67
C ASP A 55 2.18 2.05 6.79
N VAL A 56 1.85 2.36 5.53
CA VAL A 56 1.44 1.35 4.54
C VAL A 56 2.55 0.33 4.32
N ASN A 57 3.78 0.78 4.09
CA ASN A 57 4.92 -0.11 3.88
C ASN A 57 5.19 -1.02 5.10
N LYS A 58 5.10 -0.46 6.31
CA LYS A 58 5.19 -1.24 7.55
C LYS A 58 4.05 -2.24 7.68
N ALA A 59 2.83 -1.86 7.29
CA ALA A 59 1.68 -2.73 7.37
C ALA A 59 1.81 -3.89 6.36
N VAL A 60 2.18 -3.61 5.11
CA VAL A 60 2.40 -4.62 4.07
C VAL A 60 3.53 -5.58 4.44
N GLY A 61 4.67 -5.06 4.94
CA GLY A 61 5.80 -5.90 5.36
C GLY A 61 5.58 -6.70 6.64
N LYS A 62 4.44 -6.53 7.32
CA LYS A 62 4.04 -7.32 8.50
C LYS A 62 3.11 -8.50 8.16
N VAL A 63 2.67 -8.63 6.90
CA VAL A 63 1.71 -9.64 6.44
C VAL A 63 2.42 -10.84 5.77
N ASP A 64 3.74 -10.96 5.89
CA ASP A 64 4.52 -12.14 5.45
C ASP A 64 4.28 -13.38 6.34
#